data_AF-A0A7R5L684-F1
#
_entry.id   AF-A0A7R5L684-F1
#
_cell.length_a   1.000
_cell.length_b   1.000
_cell.length_c   1.000
_cell.angle_alpha   90.00
_cell.angle_beta   90.00
_cell.angle_gamma   90.00
#
_symmetry.space_group_name_H-M   'P 1'
#
loop_
_entity.id
_entity.type
_entity.pdbx_description
1 polymer ?
#
loop_
_entity_poly.entity_id
_entity_poly.type
_entity_poly.pdbx_seq_one_letter_code
_entity_poly.pdbx_strand_id
1 'polypeptide(L)'
;MSSGTASAAPTSRTGPTSSPSSASSLPPRAPVSPPGTKLDSSGVAFAVVGACQVLGLPDVHLALSEDHAWVAFGAGGAQTAEVTWHGKGNEDRRGQPVQAGVAERSWLYLKGSYLRCTRHMEVAFMVCAINPSIDGHTDSLELLQLQQRLLWLLYDMGHLDRYPMALGNLADLEELEPTPGRPDPLTLYHQGIQSARTHYNNEHIYPYLYLAGFHCRNKNVKEALQAWADTATVIQDYNYCREDEEIYKEFFDVANDVIPNLLKEAAAEPPPGAEGAPGGLPALQDPECFAHLLRFYDGICRWEEGSPTPVLHVGWATFLVQSLGRFDGQVRQQVTLLSEDPAPPEAELGGPEDPRDCRRRGPRRESKPEEPPTPKKGGERRPPPRAPRPEETPPAPPAAPPAPAPPGPPPAPPAGPVLRFRSQKMRGMKELLRAAKVNSSAIKLQLTAQSQVQPRRPRAPPGAYPLPFLKRPRKGS
;
A
#
# COMPACT_ATOMS: atom_id res chain seq x y z
N MET A 1 37.40 -3.06 -19.23
CA MET A 1 37.10 -1.80 -18.51
C MET A 1 35.70 -1.95 -17.97
N SER A 2 35.60 -2.62 -16.82
CA SER A 2 34.35 -3.17 -16.31
C SER A 2 33.74 -2.20 -15.32
N SER A 3 32.51 -1.77 -15.61
CA SER A 3 31.63 -0.98 -14.76
C SER A 3 31.22 -1.80 -13.53
N GLY A 4 31.59 -1.33 -12.34
CA GLY A 4 31.16 -1.93 -11.07
C GLY A 4 29.66 -1.72 -10.85
N THR A 5 28.97 -2.82 -10.55
CA THR A 5 27.55 -2.87 -10.21
C THR A 5 27.41 -2.93 -8.68
N ALA A 6 26.73 -1.94 -8.11
CA ALA A 6 26.34 -1.95 -6.71
C ALA A 6 25.15 -2.90 -6.53
N SER A 7 25.36 -3.96 -5.76
CA SER A 7 24.30 -4.83 -5.25
C SER A 7 23.46 -4.05 -4.22
N ALA A 8 22.18 -3.86 -4.51
CA ALA A 8 21.21 -3.30 -3.57
C ALA A 8 20.51 -4.45 -2.84
N ALA A 9 21.21 -5.05 -1.88
CA ALA A 9 20.59 -5.71 -0.74
C ALA A 9 20.16 -4.63 0.26
N PRO A 10 19.06 -4.79 1.01
CA PRO A 10 18.63 -3.81 2.00
C PRO A 10 19.75 -3.65 3.04
N THR A 11 20.46 -2.53 2.97
CA THR A 11 21.56 -2.23 3.87
C THR A 11 21.00 -1.84 5.22
N SER A 12 20.85 -2.81 6.12
CA SER A 12 20.80 -2.56 7.56
C SER A 12 22.20 -2.08 8.03
N ARG A 13 22.63 -0.89 7.60
CA ARG A 13 23.80 -0.23 8.17
C ARG A 13 23.37 0.33 9.52
N THR A 14 23.44 -0.51 10.54
CA THR A 14 24.24 -0.23 11.74
C THR A 14 24.27 -1.40 12.73
N GLY A 15 25.19 -2.33 12.51
CA GLY A 15 25.63 -3.35 13.45
C GLY A 15 26.93 -4.00 12.93
N PRO A 16 27.80 -4.55 13.79
CA PRO A 16 28.98 -5.30 13.34
C PRO A 16 28.53 -6.47 12.43
N THR A 17 29.17 -6.60 11.27
CA THR A 17 28.73 -7.36 10.08
C THR A 17 28.74 -8.89 10.20
N SER A 18 28.90 -9.45 11.39
CA SER A 18 28.85 -10.90 11.61
C SER A 18 28.50 -11.24 13.06
N SER A 19 27.22 -11.43 13.38
CA SER A 19 26.79 -12.11 14.62
C SER A 19 25.36 -12.73 14.60
N PRO A 20 24.89 -13.45 13.55
CA PRO A 20 23.57 -14.09 13.62
C PRO A 20 23.57 -15.53 14.19
N SER A 21 24.72 -16.17 14.39
CA SER A 21 24.78 -17.62 14.69
C SER A 21 25.02 -17.95 16.17
N SER A 22 24.19 -18.84 16.73
CA SER A 22 24.24 -19.42 18.08
C SER A 22 25.35 -20.47 18.31
N ALA A 23 26.43 -20.45 17.52
CA ALA A 23 27.56 -21.36 17.66
C ALA A 23 28.46 -20.98 18.85
N SER A 24 27.95 -21.17 20.07
CA SER A 24 28.69 -20.98 21.32
C SER A 24 28.09 -21.83 22.44
N SER A 25 28.14 -23.16 22.34
CA SER A 25 28.12 -24.02 23.54
C SER A 25 28.42 -25.50 23.24
N LEU A 26 29.50 -25.99 23.89
CA LEU A 26 29.86 -27.37 24.33
C LEU A 26 31.15 -28.01 23.76
N PRO A 27 31.90 -28.84 24.56
CA PRO A 27 33.38 -28.88 24.62
C PRO A 27 33.99 -30.29 24.36
N PRO A 28 35.28 -30.60 24.67
CA PRO A 28 36.50 -29.79 24.75
C PRO A 28 37.62 -30.28 23.79
N ARG A 29 38.32 -29.38 23.10
CA ARG A 29 39.75 -29.54 22.75
C ARG A 29 40.33 -28.19 22.30
N ALA A 30 41.35 -27.73 23.05
CA ALA A 30 42.15 -26.49 22.90
C ALA A 30 41.42 -25.15 23.18
N PRO A 31 42.08 -24.16 23.83
CA PRO A 31 41.49 -22.87 24.11
C PRO A 31 41.47 -22.01 22.84
N VAL A 32 40.44 -22.21 22.02
CA VAL A 32 39.97 -21.18 21.10
C VAL A 32 39.38 -20.08 21.98
N SER A 33 39.82 -18.83 21.81
CA SER A 33 39.17 -17.68 22.45
C SER A 33 37.66 -17.82 22.28
N PRO A 34 36.84 -17.63 23.34
CA PRO A 34 35.41 -17.80 23.22
C PRO A 34 34.89 -16.93 22.07
N PRO A 35 34.04 -17.46 21.17
CA PRO A 35 33.36 -16.63 20.19
C PRO A 35 32.67 -15.45 20.90
N GLY A 36 32.63 -14.29 20.25
CA GLY A 36 32.20 -13.04 20.89
C GLY A 36 30.78 -13.12 21.45
N THR A 37 30.52 -12.49 22.60
CA THR A 37 29.20 -12.39 23.24
C THR A 37 28.33 -11.31 22.58
N LYS A 38 28.24 -11.32 21.25
CA LYS A 38 27.51 -10.33 20.46
C LYS A 38 26.44 -11.02 19.63
N LEU A 39 25.26 -10.40 19.57
CA LEU A 39 24.14 -10.75 18.70
C LEU A 39 23.56 -9.45 18.16
N ASP A 40 23.08 -9.48 16.93
CA ASP A 40 22.23 -8.41 16.38
C ASP A 40 20.79 -8.55 16.90
N SER A 41 19.90 -7.63 16.50
CA SER A 41 18.54 -7.56 17.03
C SER A 41 17.77 -8.86 16.79
N SER A 42 17.68 -9.33 15.54
CA SER A 42 16.95 -10.56 15.20
C SER A 42 17.66 -11.83 15.70
N GLY A 43 19.00 -11.82 15.78
CA GLY A 43 19.80 -12.88 16.37
C GLY A 43 19.49 -13.11 17.86
N VAL A 44 19.16 -12.06 18.62
CA VAL A 44 18.66 -12.23 20.00
C VAL A 44 17.33 -12.95 20.03
N ALA A 45 16.36 -12.59 19.18
CA ALA A 45 15.08 -13.27 19.12
C ALA A 45 15.22 -14.75 18.73
N PHE A 46 16.08 -15.06 17.74
CA PHE A 46 16.39 -16.42 17.34
C PHE A 46 17.08 -17.21 18.48
N ALA A 47 18.03 -16.60 19.20
CA ALA A 47 18.68 -17.22 20.35
C ALA A 47 17.70 -17.55 21.48
N VAL A 48 16.70 -16.69 21.73
CA VAL A 48 15.63 -16.97 22.72
C VAL A 48 14.81 -18.18 22.32
N VAL A 49 14.42 -18.29 21.04
CA VAL A 49 13.68 -19.46 20.53
C VAL A 49 14.52 -20.73 20.65
N GLY A 50 15.80 -20.69 20.27
CA GLY A 50 16.73 -21.81 20.43
C GLY A 50 16.90 -22.24 21.89
N ALA A 51 17.04 -21.28 22.81
CA ALA A 51 17.12 -21.56 24.24
C ALA A 51 15.83 -22.20 24.78
N CYS A 52 14.66 -21.71 24.37
CA CYS A 52 13.37 -22.28 24.73
C CYS A 52 13.22 -23.72 24.20
N GLN A 53 13.70 -24.00 22.98
CA GLN A 53 13.71 -25.35 22.42
C GLN A 53 14.57 -26.30 23.27
N VAL A 54 15.78 -25.87 23.69
CA VAL A 54 16.66 -26.66 24.56
C VAL A 54 16.01 -26.95 25.92
N LEU A 55 15.25 -26.00 26.46
CA LEU A 55 14.50 -26.14 27.71
C LEU A 55 13.23 -26.99 27.59
N GLY A 56 12.91 -27.49 26.39
CA GLY A 56 11.71 -28.30 26.17
C GLY A 56 10.42 -27.47 26.19
N LEU A 57 10.46 -26.23 25.71
CA LEU A 57 9.30 -25.34 25.53
C LEU A 57 8.89 -25.33 24.05
N PRO A 58 8.13 -26.34 23.58
CA PRO A 58 7.89 -26.52 22.15
C PRO A 58 6.97 -25.47 21.54
N ASP A 59 6.19 -24.75 22.35
CA ASP A 59 5.18 -23.77 21.92
C ASP A 59 5.76 -22.37 21.64
N VAL A 60 7.02 -22.11 22.01
CA VAL A 60 7.70 -20.83 21.76
C VAL A 60 8.28 -20.80 20.35
N HIS A 61 7.79 -19.90 19.51
CA HIS A 61 8.17 -19.77 18.11
C HIS A 61 8.62 -18.37 17.75
N LEU A 62 9.46 -18.29 16.71
CA LEU A 62 9.88 -17.00 16.16
C LEU A 62 8.71 -16.33 15.43
N ALA A 63 8.56 -15.02 15.64
CA ALA A 63 7.67 -14.18 14.86
C ALA A 63 8.50 -13.11 14.15
N LEU A 64 8.22 -12.89 12.86
CA LEU A 64 8.99 -11.98 12.00
C LEU A 64 8.05 -11.05 11.25
N SER A 65 8.31 -9.75 11.36
CA SER A 65 7.88 -8.80 10.34
C SER A 65 8.94 -8.67 9.25
N GLU A 66 8.84 -7.62 8.44
CA GLU A 66 9.82 -7.31 7.42
C GLU A 66 11.09 -6.63 7.97
N ASP A 67 11.07 -6.12 9.22
CA ASP A 67 12.21 -5.41 9.84
C ASP A 67 12.36 -5.65 11.36
N HIS A 68 11.57 -6.54 11.96
CA HIS A 68 11.64 -6.84 13.38
C HIS A 68 11.33 -8.29 13.72
N ALA A 69 11.81 -8.73 14.88
CA ALA A 69 11.66 -10.10 15.34
C ALA A 69 11.27 -10.15 16.83
N TRP A 70 10.33 -11.02 17.16
CA TRP A 70 9.89 -11.28 18.54
C TRP A 70 9.47 -12.75 18.69
N VAL A 71 8.87 -13.13 19.83
CA VAL A 71 8.36 -14.50 20.02
C VAL A 71 6.84 -14.57 20.10
N ALA A 72 6.28 -15.63 19.53
CA ALA A 72 4.90 -16.04 19.70
C ALA A 72 4.84 -17.34 20.52
N PHE A 73 3.89 -17.45 21.45
CA PHE A 73 3.79 -18.60 22.36
C PHE A 73 2.37 -18.83 22.88
N GLY A 74 2.18 -19.86 23.70
CA GLY A 74 0.87 -20.26 24.22
C GLY A 74 -0.01 -20.94 23.17
N ALA A 75 -1.28 -21.16 23.51
CA ALA A 75 -2.20 -21.93 22.67
C ALA A 75 -2.32 -21.30 21.26
N GLY A 76 -1.87 -22.05 20.25
CA GLY A 76 -1.89 -21.61 18.84
C GLY A 76 -1.01 -20.39 18.53
N GLY A 77 -0.04 -20.06 19.39
CA GLY A 77 0.80 -18.86 19.21
C GLY A 77 0.03 -17.54 19.40
N ALA A 78 -1.03 -17.55 20.20
CA ALA A 78 -1.88 -16.38 20.42
C ALA A 78 -1.24 -15.29 21.28
N GLN A 79 -0.23 -15.64 22.10
CA GLN A 79 0.50 -14.68 22.91
C GLN A 79 1.78 -14.26 22.20
N THR A 80 2.21 -13.03 22.47
CA THR A 80 3.40 -12.42 21.87
C THR A 80 4.20 -11.72 22.94
N ALA A 81 5.53 -11.76 22.85
CA ALA A 81 6.39 -10.96 23.71
C ALA A 81 7.58 -10.43 22.92
N GLU A 82 7.85 -9.14 23.09
CA GLU A 82 9.11 -8.52 22.68
C GLU A 82 10.27 -9.13 23.45
N VAL A 83 11.33 -9.53 22.75
CA VAL A 83 12.52 -10.15 23.37
C VAL A 83 13.83 -9.48 22.97
N THR A 84 13.77 -8.55 22.02
CA THR A 84 14.91 -7.81 21.50
C THR A 84 14.56 -6.32 21.35
N TRP A 85 15.55 -5.52 20.99
CA TRP A 85 15.37 -4.09 20.69
C TRP A 85 15.06 -3.90 19.20
N HIS A 86 14.48 -2.75 18.83
CA HIS A 86 14.35 -2.31 17.45
C HIS A 86 14.92 -0.89 17.27
N GLY A 87 15.61 -0.66 16.16
CA GLY A 87 16.19 0.63 15.81
C GLY A 87 17.23 1.15 16.82
N LYS A 88 17.47 2.47 16.79
CA LYS A 88 18.45 3.15 17.64
C LYS A 88 17.81 4.24 18.49
N GLY A 89 17.97 4.14 19.81
CA GLY A 89 17.44 5.13 20.73
C GLY A 89 15.92 5.07 20.93
N ASN A 90 15.29 3.98 20.48
CA ASN A 90 13.91 3.65 20.81
C ASN A 90 13.83 3.08 22.24
N GLU A 91 12.67 3.24 22.88
CA GLU A 91 12.44 2.69 24.21
C GLU A 91 12.39 1.16 24.16
N ASP A 92 12.99 0.52 25.18
CA ASP A 92 12.98 -0.92 25.31
C ASP A 92 11.57 -1.43 25.65
N ARG A 93 11.01 -2.26 24.77
CA ARG A 93 9.67 -2.85 24.92
C ARG A 93 9.71 -4.31 25.37
N ARG A 94 10.87 -4.87 25.69
CA ARG A 94 11.01 -6.30 26.05
C ARG A 94 10.02 -6.72 27.14
N GLY A 95 9.39 -7.87 26.94
CA GLY A 95 8.34 -8.44 27.78
C GLY A 95 6.93 -7.91 27.50
N GLN A 96 6.78 -6.84 26.72
CA GLN A 96 5.48 -6.31 26.31
C GLN A 96 4.94 -7.06 25.08
N PRO A 97 3.62 -7.06 24.85
CA PRO A 97 3.03 -7.72 23.71
C PRO A 97 2.88 -6.74 22.53
N VAL A 98 2.78 -7.24 21.30
CA VAL A 98 2.91 -6.41 20.08
C VAL A 98 1.61 -5.73 19.61
N GLN A 99 0.50 -5.90 20.33
CA GLN A 99 -0.83 -5.46 19.88
C GLN A 99 -0.94 -3.94 19.74
N ALA A 100 -0.17 -3.16 20.50
CA ALA A 100 -0.13 -1.71 20.34
C ALA A 100 0.36 -1.33 18.93
N GLY A 101 1.46 -1.93 18.48
CA GLY A 101 2.03 -1.76 17.13
C GLY A 101 1.09 -2.24 16.02
N VAL A 102 0.40 -3.36 16.25
CA VAL A 102 -0.63 -3.84 15.32
C VAL A 102 -1.82 -2.86 15.22
N ALA A 103 -2.28 -2.32 16.35
CA ALA A 103 -3.44 -1.43 16.42
C ALA A 103 -3.17 -0.04 15.80
N GLU A 104 -1.94 0.47 15.89
CA GLU A 104 -1.54 1.70 15.22
C GLU A 104 -1.34 1.54 13.70
N ARG A 105 -1.37 0.30 13.19
CA ARG A 105 -1.17 -0.04 11.78
C ARG A 105 0.20 0.41 11.26
N SER A 106 1.25 0.27 12.07
CA SER A 106 2.63 0.48 11.61
C SER A 106 3.10 -0.67 10.73
N TRP A 107 4.00 -0.36 9.80
CA TRP A 107 4.58 -1.36 8.92
C TRP A 107 5.41 -2.38 9.71
N LEU A 108 6.09 -1.92 10.77
CA LEU A 108 6.89 -2.75 11.66
C LEU A 108 6.18 -4.00 12.19
N TYR A 109 4.86 -3.96 12.38
CA TYR A 109 4.05 -5.10 12.86
C TYR A 109 3.05 -5.63 11.82
N LEU A 110 3.12 -5.14 10.59
CA LEU A 110 2.38 -5.61 9.41
C LEU A 110 0.87 -5.78 9.63
N LYS A 111 0.24 -4.89 10.43
CA LYS A 111 -1.19 -4.98 10.82
C LYS A 111 -1.60 -6.36 11.39
N GLY A 112 -0.63 -7.12 11.92
CA GLY A 112 -0.85 -8.47 12.45
C GLY A 112 -0.64 -9.63 11.46
N SER A 113 -0.35 -9.33 10.19
CA SER A 113 -0.03 -10.27 9.11
C SER A 113 1.47 -10.60 9.02
N TYR A 114 2.15 -10.64 10.16
CA TYR A 114 3.54 -11.07 10.29
C TYR A 114 3.68 -12.60 10.22
N LEU A 115 4.89 -13.09 9.96
CA LEU A 115 5.19 -14.52 9.93
C LEU A 115 5.15 -15.06 11.36
N ARG A 116 4.37 -16.13 11.57
CA ARG A 116 4.46 -16.98 12.76
C ARG A 116 5.18 -18.26 12.34
N CYS A 117 6.46 -18.35 12.66
CA CYS A 117 7.30 -19.41 12.14
C CYS A 117 6.96 -20.78 12.74
N THR A 118 7.05 -21.81 11.90
CA THR A 118 7.25 -23.19 12.37
C THR A 118 8.75 -23.43 12.61
N ARG A 119 9.13 -24.59 13.18
CA ARG A 119 10.54 -24.98 13.29
C ARG A 119 11.25 -24.99 11.93
N HIS A 120 10.57 -25.38 10.87
CA HIS A 120 11.15 -25.37 9.52
C HIS A 120 11.34 -23.96 8.98
N MET A 121 10.42 -23.03 9.28
CA MET A 121 10.59 -21.62 8.92
C MET A 121 11.69 -20.93 9.76
N GLU A 122 11.91 -21.36 10.99
CA GLU A 122 13.06 -20.90 11.80
C GLU A 122 14.39 -21.37 11.21
N VAL A 123 14.44 -22.59 10.64
CA VAL A 123 15.58 -23.04 9.84
C VAL A 123 15.73 -22.18 8.57
N ALA A 124 14.64 -21.87 7.89
CA ALA A 124 14.69 -20.97 6.73
C ALA A 124 15.20 -19.57 7.11
N PHE A 125 14.79 -19.04 8.26
CA PHE A 125 15.28 -17.76 8.78
C PHE A 125 16.80 -17.78 8.97
N MET A 126 17.35 -18.80 9.64
CA MET A 126 18.81 -18.86 9.84
C MET A 126 19.59 -19.07 8.54
N VAL A 127 19.00 -19.70 7.52
CA VAL A 127 19.58 -19.81 6.18
C VAL A 127 19.57 -18.45 5.47
N CYS A 128 18.45 -17.72 5.52
CA CYS A 128 18.39 -16.34 5.01
C CYS A 128 19.34 -15.38 5.74
N ALA A 129 19.63 -15.64 7.02
CA ALA A 129 20.56 -14.85 7.82
C ALA A 129 22.04 -15.15 7.56
N ILE A 130 22.38 -16.11 6.69
CA ILE A 130 23.75 -16.27 6.19
C ILE A 130 24.12 -14.99 5.45
N ASN A 131 25.21 -14.36 5.87
CA ASN A 131 25.76 -13.17 5.23
C ASN A 131 27.02 -13.57 4.43
N PRO A 132 26.97 -13.56 3.08
CA PRO A 132 28.14 -13.87 2.25
C PRO A 132 29.19 -12.77 2.21
N SER A 133 28.87 -11.54 2.63
CA SER A 133 29.76 -10.38 2.50
C SER A 133 31.02 -10.52 3.35
N ILE A 134 32.17 -10.43 2.69
CA ILE A 134 33.50 -10.36 3.31
C ILE A 134 33.84 -8.91 3.62
N ASP A 135 33.59 -8.02 2.64
CA ASP A 135 33.73 -6.58 2.74
C ASP A 135 32.71 -5.84 1.85
N GLY A 136 32.82 -4.52 1.75
CA GLY A 136 31.85 -3.69 1.02
C GLY A 136 31.81 -3.90 -0.50
N HIS A 137 32.70 -4.72 -1.08
CA HIS A 137 32.79 -4.98 -2.51
C HIS A 137 32.95 -6.46 -2.87
N THR A 138 33.04 -7.34 -1.87
CA THR A 138 33.43 -8.75 -2.05
C THR A 138 32.54 -9.68 -1.24
N ASP A 139 31.99 -10.69 -1.92
CA ASP A 139 31.19 -11.77 -1.32
C ASP A 139 31.93 -13.12 -1.43
N SER A 140 31.72 -14.00 -0.44
CA SER A 140 32.17 -15.39 -0.49
C SER A 140 31.27 -16.22 -1.38
N LEU A 141 31.86 -16.77 -2.45
CA LEU A 141 31.17 -17.68 -3.37
C LEU A 141 30.67 -18.94 -2.66
N GLU A 142 31.43 -19.47 -1.70
CA GLU A 142 31.07 -20.65 -0.93
C GLU A 142 29.83 -20.43 -0.08
N LEU A 143 29.71 -19.24 0.55
CA LEU A 143 28.54 -18.89 1.36
C LEU A 143 27.31 -18.63 0.50
N LEU A 144 27.47 -17.99 -0.67
CA LEU A 144 26.40 -17.84 -1.66
C LEU A 144 25.85 -19.21 -2.10
N GLN A 145 26.74 -20.12 -2.51
CA GLN A 145 26.36 -21.46 -2.94
C GLN A 145 25.74 -22.29 -1.81
N LEU A 146 26.24 -22.16 -0.58
CA LEU A 146 25.66 -22.81 0.59
C LEU A 146 24.24 -22.31 0.86
N GLN A 147 24.04 -20.99 0.88
CA GLN A 147 22.74 -20.38 1.10
C GLN A 147 21.74 -20.80 0.02
N GLN A 148 22.13 -20.72 -1.26
CA GLN A 148 21.30 -21.12 -2.41
C GLN A 148 20.87 -22.58 -2.33
N ARG A 149 21.80 -23.51 -2.05
CA ARG A 149 21.48 -24.95 -1.95
C ARG A 149 20.55 -25.26 -0.77
N LEU A 150 20.75 -24.60 0.37
CA LEU A 150 19.90 -24.78 1.54
C LEU A 150 18.49 -24.20 1.31
N LEU A 151 18.38 -23.06 0.64
CA LEU A 151 17.09 -22.49 0.23
C LEU A 151 16.36 -23.40 -0.76
N TRP A 152 17.06 -24.00 -1.73
CA TRP A 152 16.46 -25.01 -2.61
C TRP A 152 15.97 -26.24 -1.87
N LEU A 153 16.74 -26.73 -0.89
CA LEU A 153 16.29 -27.85 -0.05
C LEU A 153 15.00 -27.50 0.69
N LEU A 154 14.93 -26.31 1.29
CA LEU A 154 13.73 -25.83 1.99
C LEU A 154 12.56 -25.60 1.04
N TYR A 155 12.83 -25.13 -0.18
CA TYR A 155 11.84 -24.96 -1.25
C TYR A 155 11.22 -26.31 -1.64
N ASP A 156 12.05 -27.31 -1.92
CA ASP A 156 11.60 -28.65 -2.34
C ASP A 156 10.78 -29.36 -1.26
N MET A 157 11.02 -29.01 0.01
CA MET A 157 10.27 -29.50 1.16
C MET A 157 8.98 -28.69 1.46
N GLY A 158 8.67 -27.66 0.67
CA GLY A 158 7.49 -26.79 0.87
C GLY A 158 7.60 -25.86 2.09
N HIS A 159 8.82 -25.67 2.62
CA HIS A 159 9.04 -24.85 3.82
C HIS A 159 9.15 -23.35 3.52
N LEU A 160 9.26 -22.96 2.23
CA LEU A 160 9.26 -21.57 1.78
C LEU A 160 7.88 -21.05 1.34
N ASP A 161 6.85 -21.90 1.26
CA ASP A 161 5.50 -21.54 0.81
C ASP A 161 4.90 -20.35 1.57
N ARG A 162 5.25 -20.22 2.85
CA ARG A 162 4.81 -19.14 3.74
C ARG A 162 5.91 -18.15 4.09
N TYR A 163 6.99 -18.08 3.32
CA TYR A 163 8.10 -17.17 3.58
C TYR A 163 8.43 -16.31 2.35
N PRO A 164 7.69 -15.21 2.13
CA PRO A 164 7.83 -14.37 0.93
C PRO A 164 9.26 -13.85 0.69
N MET A 165 9.93 -13.36 1.74
CA MET A 165 11.29 -12.82 1.62
C MET A 165 12.35 -13.89 1.33
N ALA A 166 12.15 -15.14 1.79
CA ALA A 166 13.07 -16.23 1.47
C ALA A 166 12.99 -16.63 -0.01
N LEU A 167 11.80 -16.55 -0.62
CA LEU A 167 11.62 -16.72 -2.07
C LEU A 167 12.29 -15.59 -2.86
N GLY A 168 12.20 -14.34 -2.37
CA GLY A 168 12.94 -13.21 -2.95
C GLY A 168 14.46 -13.37 -2.87
N ASN A 169 14.98 -13.81 -1.72
CA ASN A 169 16.40 -14.11 -1.54
C ASN A 169 16.87 -15.23 -2.50
N LEU A 170 16.10 -16.32 -2.62
CA LEU A 170 16.41 -17.38 -3.57
C LEU A 170 16.40 -16.88 -5.02
N ALA A 171 15.47 -16.00 -5.38
CA ALA A 171 15.42 -15.41 -6.72
C ALA A 171 16.64 -14.54 -7.02
N ASP A 172 17.10 -13.71 -6.08
CA ASP A 172 18.33 -12.92 -6.24
C ASP A 172 19.56 -13.82 -6.42
N LEU A 173 19.66 -14.93 -5.69
CA LEU A 173 20.75 -15.92 -5.85
C LEU A 173 20.70 -16.62 -7.22
N GLU A 174 19.51 -16.95 -7.71
CA GLU A 174 19.33 -17.53 -9.05
C GLU A 174 19.58 -16.52 -10.18
N GLU A 175 19.39 -15.21 -9.95
CA GLU A 175 19.81 -14.18 -10.91
C GLU A 175 21.34 -14.10 -11.00
N LEU A 176 22.03 -14.28 -9.86
CA LEU A 176 23.48 -14.23 -9.79
C LEU A 176 24.15 -15.47 -10.42
N GLU A 177 23.71 -16.67 -10.03
CA GLU A 177 24.24 -17.94 -10.55
C GLU A 177 23.07 -18.95 -10.74
N PRO A 178 22.46 -19.02 -11.93
CA PRO A 178 21.32 -19.90 -12.18
C PRO A 178 21.66 -21.38 -12.00
N THR A 179 20.79 -22.11 -11.31
CA THR A 179 20.92 -23.56 -11.12
C THR A 179 20.19 -24.30 -12.25
N PRO A 180 20.85 -25.20 -13.02
CA PRO A 180 20.20 -25.92 -14.12
C PRO A 180 18.96 -26.72 -13.66
N GLY A 181 17.85 -26.54 -14.38
CA GLY A 181 16.59 -27.23 -14.10
C GLY A 181 15.73 -26.61 -13.00
N ARG A 182 16.17 -25.49 -12.41
CA ARG A 182 15.37 -24.72 -11.44
C ARG A 182 14.50 -23.65 -12.13
N PRO A 183 13.41 -23.21 -11.46
CA PRO A 183 12.64 -22.04 -11.87
C PRO A 183 13.52 -20.80 -12.09
N ASP A 184 13.13 -19.97 -13.06
CA ASP A 184 13.78 -18.68 -13.27
C ASP A 184 13.48 -17.69 -12.13
N PRO A 185 14.29 -16.63 -11.96
CA PRO A 185 14.10 -15.64 -10.90
C PRO A 185 12.72 -14.97 -10.91
N LEU A 186 12.17 -14.66 -12.09
CA LEU A 186 10.86 -13.99 -12.21
C LEU A 186 9.74 -14.87 -11.65
N THR A 187 9.79 -16.17 -11.93
CA THR A 187 8.88 -17.16 -11.34
C THR A 187 8.96 -17.14 -9.81
N LEU A 188 10.16 -17.09 -9.23
CA LEU A 188 10.37 -17.08 -7.78
C LEU A 188 9.88 -15.77 -7.12
N TYR A 189 10.15 -14.59 -7.71
CA TYR A 189 9.61 -13.32 -7.20
C TYR A 189 8.07 -13.33 -7.20
N HIS A 190 7.44 -13.83 -8.27
CA HIS A 190 5.99 -13.96 -8.33
C HIS A 190 5.44 -14.97 -7.31
N GLN A 191 6.16 -16.06 -7.03
CA GLN A 191 5.81 -16.97 -5.94
C GLN A 191 5.89 -16.28 -4.57
N GLY A 192 6.89 -15.42 -4.34
CA GLY A 192 6.98 -14.58 -3.15
C GLY A 192 5.77 -13.66 -2.97
N ILE A 193 5.36 -12.97 -4.04
CA ILE A 193 4.15 -12.13 -4.05
C ILE A 193 2.89 -12.98 -3.81
N GLN A 194 2.80 -14.16 -4.42
CA GLN A 194 1.66 -15.05 -4.25
C GLN A 194 1.58 -15.57 -2.80
N SER A 195 2.71 -15.87 -2.16
CA SER A 195 2.80 -16.23 -0.75
C SER A 195 2.26 -15.10 0.13
N ALA A 196 2.69 -13.85 -0.11
CA ALA A 196 2.20 -12.66 0.59
C ALA A 196 0.67 -12.47 0.45
N ARG A 197 0.14 -12.66 -0.76
CA ARG A 197 -1.30 -12.58 -1.03
C ARG A 197 -2.10 -13.67 -0.32
N THR A 198 -1.59 -14.90 -0.36
CA THR A 198 -2.32 -16.09 0.11
C THR A 198 -2.32 -16.20 1.63
N HIS A 199 -1.20 -15.84 2.28
CA HIS A 199 -1.00 -16.12 3.71
C HIS A 199 -0.98 -14.86 4.58
N TYR A 200 -0.79 -13.69 3.97
CA TYR A 200 -0.55 -12.44 4.69
C TYR A 200 -1.36 -11.26 4.16
N ASN A 201 -2.55 -11.55 3.60
CA ASN A 201 -3.52 -10.55 3.14
C ASN A 201 -2.96 -9.51 2.15
N ASN A 202 -1.87 -9.84 1.45
CA ASN A 202 -1.13 -8.91 0.60
C ASN A 202 -0.62 -7.66 1.35
N GLU A 203 -0.21 -7.81 2.61
CA GLU A 203 0.23 -6.71 3.47
C GLU A 203 1.76 -6.57 3.56
N HIS A 204 2.52 -7.33 2.76
CA HIS A 204 3.99 -7.31 2.71
C HIS A 204 4.49 -6.42 1.55
N ILE A 205 5.59 -5.72 1.79
CA ILE A 205 6.14 -4.70 0.89
C ILE A 205 7.33 -5.24 0.09
N TYR A 206 8.25 -5.96 0.73
CA TYR A 206 9.48 -6.44 0.11
C TYR A 206 9.27 -7.39 -1.08
N PRO A 207 8.25 -8.27 -1.15
CA PRO A 207 8.02 -9.10 -2.33
C PRO A 207 7.89 -8.29 -3.63
N TYR A 208 7.28 -7.11 -3.56
CA TYR A 208 7.18 -6.20 -4.70
C TYR A 208 8.46 -5.39 -4.94
N LEU A 209 9.18 -5.02 -3.88
CA LEU A 209 10.49 -4.36 -4.01
C LEU A 209 11.54 -5.26 -4.67
N TYR A 210 11.58 -6.55 -4.32
CA TYR A 210 12.44 -7.54 -4.96
C TYR A 210 12.17 -7.61 -6.47
N LEU A 211 10.89 -7.74 -6.87
CA LEU A 211 10.49 -7.77 -8.27
C LEU A 211 10.86 -6.47 -9.00
N ALA A 212 10.63 -5.31 -8.37
CA ALA A 212 10.99 -4.02 -8.93
C ALA A 212 12.50 -3.87 -9.12
N GLY A 213 13.29 -4.34 -8.15
CA GLY A 213 14.75 -4.38 -8.20
C GLY A 213 15.26 -5.21 -9.37
N PHE A 214 14.72 -6.41 -9.57
CA PHE A 214 15.02 -7.26 -10.72
C PHE A 214 14.74 -6.54 -12.06
N HIS A 215 13.54 -5.98 -12.23
CA HIS A 215 13.21 -5.25 -13.46
C HIS A 215 14.09 -4.02 -13.65
N CYS A 216 14.46 -3.31 -12.58
CA CYS A 216 15.36 -2.16 -12.63
C CYS A 216 16.78 -2.54 -13.09
N ARG A 217 17.35 -3.63 -12.55
CA ARG A 217 18.67 -4.16 -12.97
C ARG A 217 18.66 -4.54 -14.45
N ASN A 218 17.56 -5.12 -14.92
CA ASN A 218 17.37 -5.59 -16.29
C ASN A 218 16.79 -4.52 -17.25
N LYS A 219 16.70 -3.25 -16.82
CA LYS A 219 16.21 -2.10 -17.63
C LYS A 219 14.78 -2.25 -18.18
N ASN A 220 13.96 -3.07 -17.52
CA ASN A 220 12.54 -3.23 -17.81
C ASN A 220 11.75 -2.11 -17.13
N VAL A 221 11.78 -0.90 -17.71
CA VAL A 221 11.29 0.33 -17.06
C VAL A 221 9.81 0.25 -16.70
N LYS A 222 8.97 -0.28 -17.59
CA LYS A 222 7.52 -0.36 -17.39
C LYS A 222 7.18 -1.27 -16.22
N GLU A 223 7.76 -2.47 -16.21
CA GLU A 223 7.54 -3.49 -15.20
C GLU A 223 8.10 -3.05 -13.84
N ALA A 224 9.25 -2.36 -13.82
CA ALA A 224 9.80 -1.78 -12.59
C ALA A 224 8.86 -0.72 -11.99
N LEU A 225 8.37 0.22 -12.82
CA LEU A 225 7.38 1.22 -12.39
C LEU A 225 6.08 0.58 -11.91
N GLN A 226 5.62 -0.47 -12.59
CA GLN A 226 4.44 -1.23 -12.18
C GLN A 226 4.64 -1.86 -10.79
N ALA A 227 5.76 -2.54 -10.58
CA ALA A 227 6.06 -3.22 -9.32
C ALA A 227 6.20 -2.21 -8.17
N TRP A 228 6.90 -1.08 -8.35
CA TRP A 228 6.93 -0.01 -7.34
C TRP A 228 5.55 0.58 -7.06
N ALA A 229 4.72 0.75 -8.09
CA ALA A 229 3.35 1.22 -7.90
C ALA A 229 2.49 0.20 -7.12
N ASP A 230 2.75 -1.10 -7.28
CA ASP A 230 2.14 -2.16 -6.46
C ASP A 230 2.64 -2.10 -5.01
N THR A 231 3.94 -1.87 -4.79
CA THR A 231 4.54 -1.60 -3.47
C THR A 231 3.82 -0.45 -2.77
N ALA A 232 3.63 0.69 -3.46
CA ALA A 232 2.92 1.84 -2.94
C ALA A 232 1.42 1.56 -2.69
N THR A 233 0.83 0.66 -3.48
CA THR A 233 -0.56 0.24 -3.29
C THR A 233 -0.72 -0.56 -2.00
N VAL A 234 0.30 -1.29 -1.55
CA VAL A 234 0.27 -1.99 -0.25
C VAL A 234 0.50 -1.01 0.91
N ILE A 235 1.50 -0.12 0.80
CA ILE A 235 1.85 0.80 1.91
C ILE A 235 0.74 1.82 2.22
N GLN A 236 -0.12 2.13 1.25
CA GLN A 236 -1.16 3.16 1.41
C GLN A 236 -2.16 2.91 2.55
N ASP A 237 -2.29 1.65 3.01
CA ASP A 237 -3.22 1.25 4.07
C ASP A 237 -2.53 1.16 5.46
N TYR A 238 -1.26 1.51 5.54
CA TYR A 238 -0.50 1.65 6.79
C TYR A 238 -0.54 3.09 7.30
N ASN A 239 -0.15 3.28 8.56
CA ASN A 239 0.22 4.58 9.10
C ASN A 239 1.75 4.60 9.26
N TYR A 240 2.41 5.64 8.76
CA TYR A 240 3.83 5.87 8.97
C TYR A 240 4.11 6.21 10.43
N CYS A 241 4.74 5.27 11.13
CA CYS A 241 5.24 5.47 12.49
C CYS A 241 6.75 5.73 12.48
N ARG A 242 7.26 6.32 13.57
CA ARG A 242 8.68 6.66 13.71
C ARG A 242 9.62 5.46 13.55
N GLU A 243 9.16 4.26 13.92
CA GLU A 243 9.93 3.02 13.84
C GLU A 243 9.94 2.42 12.43
N ASP A 244 9.14 2.94 11.49
CA ASP A 244 9.10 2.49 10.09
C ASP A 244 10.19 3.19 9.23
N GLU A 245 11.30 3.59 9.85
CA GLU A 245 12.35 4.39 9.19
C GLU A 245 12.99 3.64 8.01
N GLU A 246 13.16 2.32 8.12
CA GLU A 246 13.80 1.52 7.07
C GLU A 246 12.95 1.50 5.80
N ILE A 247 11.64 1.24 5.89
CA ILE A 247 10.80 1.28 4.69
C ILE A 247 10.62 2.70 4.14
N TYR A 248 10.65 3.72 5.01
CA TYR A 248 10.68 5.12 4.55
C TYR A 248 11.92 5.40 3.67
N LYS A 249 13.10 4.94 4.09
CA LYS A 249 14.34 5.09 3.31
C LYS A 249 14.25 4.40 1.95
N GLU A 250 13.72 3.18 1.90
CA GLU A 250 13.50 2.46 0.64
C GLU A 250 12.61 3.25 -0.33
N PHE A 251 11.45 3.73 0.12
CA PHE A 251 10.59 4.56 -0.73
C PHE A 251 11.26 5.89 -1.12
N PHE A 252 12.02 6.49 -0.21
CA PHE A 252 12.75 7.73 -0.47
C PHE A 252 13.81 7.53 -1.55
N ASP A 253 14.63 6.49 -1.44
CA ASP A 253 15.71 6.19 -2.40
C ASP A 253 15.12 5.82 -3.76
N VAL A 254 14.04 5.02 -3.79
CA VAL A 254 13.32 4.72 -5.04
C VAL A 254 12.82 6.00 -5.72
N ALA A 255 12.16 6.88 -4.98
CA ALA A 255 11.53 8.07 -5.55
C ALA A 255 12.52 9.18 -5.93
N ASN A 256 13.63 9.30 -5.21
CA ASN A 256 14.55 10.44 -5.31
C ASN A 256 15.89 10.09 -5.98
N ASP A 257 16.21 8.81 -6.14
CA ASP A 257 17.44 8.38 -6.83
C ASP A 257 17.15 7.38 -7.95
N VAL A 258 16.55 6.23 -7.62
CA VAL A 258 16.41 5.11 -8.58
C VAL A 258 15.50 5.47 -9.77
N ILE A 259 14.25 5.90 -9.52
CA ILE A 259 13.32 6.28 -10.59
C ILE A 259 13.89 7.46 -11.43
N PRO A 260 14.38 8.56 -10.83
CA PRO A 260 14.97 9.65 -11.61
C PRO A 260 16.13 9.22 -12.52
N ASN A 261 17.01 8.33 -12.05
CA ASN A 261 18.12 7.80 -12.85
C ASN A 261 17.61 6.88 -13.96
N LEU A 262 16.68 5.98 -13.66
CA LEU A 262 16.08 5.07 -14.64
C LEU A 262 15.39 5.84 -15.78
N LEU A 263 14.61 6.87 -15.45
CA LEU A 263 13.94 7.72 -16.46
C LEU A 263 14.94 8.60 -17.24
N LYS A 264 16.07 8.99 -16.62
CA LYS A 264 17.12 9.75 -17.30
C LYS A 264 17.84 8.87 -18.32
N GLU A 265 18.13 7.62 -17.98
CA GLU A 265 18.71 6.64 -18.90
C GLU A 265 17.75 6.31 -20.05
N ALA A 266 16.48 6.05 -19.76
CA ALA A 266 15.46 5.80 -20.77
C ALA A 266 15.26 6.98 -21.75
N ALA A 267 15.53 8.22 -21.31
CA ALA A 267 15.49 9.40 -22.17
C ALA A 267 16.72 9.53 -23.09
N ALA A 268 17.84 8.89 -22.74
CA ALA A 268 19.08 8.92 -23.50
C ALA A 268 19.17 7.78 -24.53
N GLU A 269 18.32 6.75 -24.42
CA GLU A 269 18.29 5.66 -25.40
C GLU A 269 17.80 6.17 -26.76
N PRO A 270 18.52 5.84 -27.85
CA PRO A 270 18.09 6.22 -29.19
C PRO A 270 16.75 5.55 -29.52
N PRO A 271 15.85 6.22 -30.26
CA PRO A 271 14.57 5.64 -30.64
C PRO A 271 14.80 4.31 -31.38
N PRO A 272 14.00 3.27 -31.10
CA PRO A 272 14.19 1.95 -31.69
C PRO A 272 14.13 2.05 -33.22
N GLY A 273 15.28 1.79 -33.83
CA GLY A 273 15.51 1.88 -35.26
C GLY A 273 16.52 0.82 -35.70
N ALA A 274 16.26 -0.44 -35.37
CA ALA A 274 16.77 -1.62 -36.07
C ALA A 274 16.12 -2.88 -35.47
N GLU A 275 15.77 -3.79 -36.35
CA GLU A 275 15.11 -5.10 -36.18
C GLU A 275 15.43 -5.85 -34.86
N GLY A 276 14.37 -6.32 -34.17
CA GLY A 276 14.48 -7.50 -33.28
C GLY A 276 14.03 -7.39 -31.82
N ALA A 277 13.65 -6.21 -31.30
CA ALA A 277 13.14 -6.09 -29.92
C ALA A 277 11.60 -6.29 -29.86
N PRO A 278 11.05 -6.98 -28.84
CA PRO A 278 9.61 -7.19 -28.74
C PRO A 278 8.87 -5.84 -28.68
N GLY A 279 7.90 -5.67 -29.59
CA GLY A 279 7.26 -4.39 -29.89
C GLY A 279 6.54 -3.76 -28.69
N GLY A 280 6.97 -2.55 -28.34
CA GLY A 280 6.32 -1.66 -27.38
C GLY A 280 6.75 -0.21 -27.65
N LEU A 281 5.94 0.76 -27.21
CA LEU A 281 6.36 2.16 -27.20
C LEU A 281 7.53 2.33 -26.22
N PRO A 282 8.50 3.22 -26.48
CA PRO A 282 9.50 3.61 -25.47
C PRO A 282 8.80 3.98 -24.16
N ALA A 283 9.39 3.64 -23.01
CA ALA A 283 8.71 3.77 -21.72
C ALA A 283 8.21 5.20 -21.41
N LEU A 284 8.90 6.24 -21.88
CA LEU A 284 8.50 7.65 -21.72
C LEU A 284 7.37 8.09 -22.66
N GLN A 285 7.09 7.29 -23.70
CA GLN A 285 5.98 7.47 -24.64
C GLN A 285 4.77 6.59 -24.30
N ASP A 286 4.92 5.63 -23.38
CA ASP A 286 3.84 4.77 -22.91
C ASP A 286 3.05 5.46 -21.77
N PRO A 287 1.76 5.77 -21.95
CA PRO A 287 0.93 6.37 -20.89
C PRO A 287 0.72 5.45 -19.68
N GLU A 288 0.88 4.13 -19.80
CA GLU A 288 0.82 3.19 -18.66
C GLU A 288 1.98 3.41 -17.68
N CYS A 289 3.20 3.65 -18.18
CA CYS A 289 4.36 3.98 -17.35
C CYS A 289 4.11 5.25 -16.53
N PHE A 290 3.51 6.27 -17.16
CA PHE A 290 3.12 7.48 -16.46
C PHE A 290 2.03 7.21 -15.42
N ALA A 291 1.03 6.38 -15.74
CA ALA A 291 0.00 5.99 -14.78
C ALA A 291 0.58 5.23 -13.57
N HIS A 292 1.57 4.35 -13.78
CA HIS A 292 2.29 3.67 -12.69
C HIS A 292 3.06 4.66 -11.81
N LEU A 293 3.79 5.61 -12.39
CA LEU A 293 4.46 6.68 -11.64
C LEU A 293 3.46 7.46 -10.76
N LEU A 294 2.30 7.82 -11.32
CA LEU A 294 1.28 8.53 -10.57
C LEU A 294 0.67 7.68 -9.45
N ARG A 295 0.44 6.39 -9.69
CA ARG A 295 -0.06 5.44 -8.68
C ARG A 295 0.95 5.21 -7.55
N PHE A 296 2.24 5.19 -7.86
CA PHE A 296 3.32 5.14 -6.87
C PHE A 296 3.24 6.33 -5.90
N TYR A 297 3.19 7.57 -6.42
CA TYR A 297 3.07 8.75 -5.57
C TYR A 297 1.72 8.84 -4.85
N ASP A 298 0.64 8.33 -5.45
CA ASP A 298 -0.67 8.29 -4.79
C ASP A 298 -0.69 7.40 -3.56
N GLY A 299 -0.08 6.21 -3.64
CA GLY A 299 0.05 5.32 -2.50
C GLY A 299 0.85 5.93 -1.35
N ILE A 300 1.96 6.62 -1.66
CA ILE A 300 2.79 7.32 -0.66
C ILE A 300 2.03 8.51 -0.04
N CYS A 301 1.32 9.29 -0.87
CA CYS A 301 0.48 10.38 -0.36
C CYS A 301 -0.62 9.86 0.57
N ARG A 302 -1.19 8.70 0.24
CA ARG A 302 -2.25 8.07 1.05
C ARG A 302 -1.69 7.45 2.33
N TRP A 303 -0.48 6.88 2.30
CA TRP A 303 0.24 6.40 3.48
C TRP A 303 0.46 7.52 4.51
N GLU A 304 0.69 8.75 4.08
CA GLU A 304 0.80 9.90 4.98
C GLU A 304 -0.54 10.27 5.67
N GLU A 305 -1.68 9.97 5.06
CA GLU A 305 -2.99 10.38 5.58
C GLU A 305 -3.36 9.61 6.86
N GLY A 306 -3.45 10.34 7.97
CA GLY A 306 -3.74 9.74 9.28
C GLY A 306 -2.49 9.28 10.04
N SER A 307 -1.32 9.38 9.41
CA SER A 307 -0.04 9.07 10.05
C SER A 307 0.34 10.08 11.13
N PRO A 308 0.92 9.63 12.26
CA PRO A 308 1.38 10.52 13.33
C PRO A 308 2.53 11.43 12.90
N THR A 309 3.33 11.00 11.92
CA THR A 309 4.46 11.75 11.36
C THR A 309 4.28 11.98 9.87
N PRO A 310 4.63 13.18 9.35
CA PRO A 310 4.59 13.44 7.91
C PRO A 310 5.64 12.62 7.18
N VAL A 311 5.33 12.24 5.93
CA VAL A 311 6.20 11.48 5.01
C VAL A 311 6.80 12.43 3.98
N LEU A 312 5.97 13.26 3.34
CA LEU A 312 6.35 14.07 2.19
C LEU A 312 6.87 15.44 2.62
N HIS A 313 8.05 15.78 2.14
CA HIS A 313 8.70 17.08 2.32
C HIS A 313 9.27 17.61 0.99
N VAL A 314 9.94 18.77 1.03
CA VAL A 314 10.43 19.46 -0.18
C VAL A 314 11.41 18.65 -1.05
N GLY A 315 12.09 17.64 -0.47
CA GLY A 315 12.98 16.73 -1.18
C GLY A 315 12.21 15.95 -2.25
N TRP A 316 11.18 15.21 -1.82
CA TRP A 316 10.25 14.47 -2.68
C TRP A 316 9.67 15.31 -3.81
N ALA A 317 9.26 16.54 -3.50
CA ALA A 317 8.58 17.40 -4.45
C ALA A 317 9.49 17.83 -5.63
N THR A 318 10.79 17.91 -5.40
CA THR A 318 11.77 18.26 -6.44
C THR A 318 11.90 17.12 -7.45
N PHE A 319 12.04 15.88 -6.97
CA PHE A 319 12.20 14.71 -7.83
C PHE A 319 10.89 14.26 -8.49
N LEU A 320 9.73 14.51 -7.86
CA LEU A 320 8.44 14.35 -8.53
C LEU A 320 8.36 15.24 -9.77
N VAL A 321 8.61 16.55 -9.62
CA VAL A 321 8.56 17.49 -10.75
C VAL A 321 9.54 17.10 -11.86
N GLN A 322 10.75 16.68 -11.50
CA GLN A 322 11.74 16.20 -12.46
C GLN A 322 11.23 14.98 -13.22
N SER A 323 10.67 13.98 -12.52
CA SER A 323 10.17 12.74 -13.12
C SER A 323 8.95 13.01 -14.01
N LEU A 324 8.01 13.86 -13.57
CA LEU A 324 6.87 14.30 -14.40
C LEU A 324 7.32 14.98 -15.69
N GLY A 325 8.40 15.78 -15.61
CA GLY A 325 8.98 16.47 -16.77
C GLY A 325 9.66 15.55 -17.78
N ARG A 326 9.87 14.26 -17.48
CA ARG A 326 10.38 13.27 -18.43
C ARG A 326 9.32 12.76 -19.41
N PHE A 327 8.04 12.91 -19.05
CA PHE A 327 6.92 12.51 -19.89
C PHE A 327 6.35 13.72 -20.62
N ASP A 328 6.29 13.64 -21.95
CA ASP A 328 5.73 14.71 -22.76
C ASP A 328 4.26 14.98 -22.43
N GLY A 329 3.84 16.23 -22.59
CA GLY A 329 2.46 16.64 -22.29
C GLY A 329 1.40 15.82 -23.02
N GLN A 330 1.69 15.38 -24.25
CA GLN A 330 0.78 14.52 -25.04
C GLN A 330 0.60 13.14 -24.42
N VAL A 331 1.67 12.53 -23.88
CA VAL A 331 1.62 11.23 -23.19
C VAL A 331 0.83 11.37 -21.88
N ARG A 332 1.14 12.41 -21.10
CA ARG A 332 0.45 12.68 -19.82
C ARG A 332 -1.05 12.93 -19.99
N GLN A 333 -1.47 13.52 -21.10
CA GLN A 333 -2.88 13.81 -21.39
C GLN A 333 -3.71 12.57 -21.74
N GLN A 334 -3.07 11.49 -22.23
CA GLN A 334 -3.73 10.22 -22.55
C GLN A 334 -4.21 9.45 -21.32
N VAL A 335 -3.65 9.75 -20.14
CA VAL A 335 -4.12 9.15 -18.88
C VAL A 335 -5.39 9.86 -18.40
N THR A 336 -6.45 9.08 -18.22
CA THR A 336 -7.73 9.54 -17.68
C THR A 336 -7.70 9.45 -16.17
N LEU A 337 -7.65 10.60 -15.50
CA LEU A 337 -7.60 10.68 -14.03
C LEU A 337 -9.02 10.82 -13.46
N LEU A 338 -9.39 9.95 -12.52
CA LEU A 338 -10.67 9.97 -11.82
C LEU A 338 -10.49 10.38 -10.36
N SER A 339 -11.44 11.20 -9.87
CA SER A 339 -11.58 11.55 -8.45
C SER A 339 -12.90 10.95 -7.98
N GLU A 340 -12.89 10.14 -6.92
CA GLU A 340 -14.14 9.87 -6.18
C GLU A 340 -14.43 11.09 -5.31
N ASP A 341 -15.57 11.73 -5.54
CA ASP A 341 -16.18 12.55 -4.50
C ASP A 341 -16.60 11.61 -3.37
N PRO A 342 -16.39 11.98 -2.09
CA PRO A 342 -16.86 11.16 -0.99
C PRO A 342 -18.37 10.93 -1.19
N ALA A 343 -18.78 9.67 -1.24
CA ALA A 343 -20.20 9.33 -1.22
C ALA A 343 -20.82 10.08 -0.03
N PRO A 344 -21.94 10.80 -0.23
CA PRO A 344 -22.63 11.41 0.90
C PRO A 344 -22.91 10.29 1.91
N PRO A 345 -22.73 10.55 3.22
CA PRO A 345 -23.07 9.57 4.23
C PRO A 345 -24.50 9.12 3.93
N GLU A 346 -24.70 7.81 3.80
CA GLU A 346 -26.03 7.23 3.64
C GLU A 346 -26.90 7.88 4.70
N ALA A 347 -27.82 8.74 4.25
CA ALA A 347 -28.81 9.31 5.12
C ALA A 347 -29.51 8.12 5.74
N GLU A 348 -29.44 7.99 7.07
CA GLU A 348 -30.13 6.92 7.78
C GLU A 348 -31.55 6.87 7.23
N LEU A 349 -31.85 5.75 6.56
CA LEU A 349 -33.18 5.43 6.10
C LEU A 349 -34.05 5.44 7.35
N GLY A 350 -34.87 6.49 7.47
CA GLY A 350 -35.83 6.64 8.55
C GLY A 350 -36.62 5.36 8.73
N GLY A 351 -36.54 4.79 9.93
CA GLY A 351 -37.35 3.65 10.31
C GLY A 351 -38.84 3.97 10.20
N PRO A 352 -39.70 2.95 9.99
CA PRO A 352 -41.12 3.17 9.81
C PRO A 352 -41.75 3.60 11.15
N GLU A 353 -42.30 4.82 11.22
CA GLU A 353 -43.11 5.26 12.36
C GLU A 353 -44.44 4.50 12.40
N ASP A 354 -44.74 3.89 13.56
CA ASP A 354 -45.97 3.16 13.86
C ASP A 354 -47.18 4.12 14.00
N PRO A 355 -48.26 3.96 13.22
CA PRO A 355 -49.37 4.89 13.17
C PRO A 355 -50.40 4.60 14.27
N ARG A 356 -50.10 4.92 15.53
CA ARG A 356 -51.10 4.90 16.62
C ARG A 356 -50.87 5.97 17.68
N ASP A 357 -51.01 7.25 17.32
CA ASP A 357 -51.70 8.17 18.23
C ASP A 357 -52.18 9.44 17.51
N CYS A 358 -53.36 9.37 16.89
CA CYS A 358 -54.04 10.53 16.32
C CYS A 358 -55.55 10.41 16.55
N ARG A 359 -56.00 10.50 17.80
CA ARG A 359 -57.37 10.91 18.13
C ARG A 359 -57.40 11.73 19.42
N ARG A 360 -57.40 13.07 19.28
CA ARG A 360 -58.50 13.93 19.78
C ARG A 360 -58.17 15.42 19.69
N ARG A 361 -59.22 16.17 19.28
CA ARG A 361 -59.52 17.61 19.43
C ARG A 361 -58.93 18.58 18.39
N GLY A 362 -59.79 19.00 17.46
CA GLY A 362 -59.75 20.36 16.88
C GLY A 362 -60.26 21.41 17.90
N PRO A 363 -60.42 22.72 17.55
CA PRO A 363 -61.06 23.15 16.29
C PRO A 363 -60.58 24.50 15.64
N ARG A 364 -60.79 24.59 14.31
CA ARG A 364 -61.39 25.72 13.52
C ARG A 364 -60.61 27.01 13.17
N ARG A 365 -60.86 27.45 11.90
CA ARG A 365 -60.88 28.83 11.31
C ARG A 365 -59.53 29.42 10.84
N GLU A 366 -59.35 30.09 9.70
CA GLU A 366 -60.12 30.47 8.50
C GLU A 366 -59.12 30.78 7.36
N SER A 367 -59.63 30.76 6.13
CA SER A 367 -59.02 30.93 4.81
C SER A 367 -58.50 32.33 4.45
N LYS A 368 -57.45 32.41 3.62
CA LYS A 368 -57.29 33.46 2.57
C LYS A 368 -56.20 33.12 1.52
N PRO A 369 -56.47 33.24 0.20
CA PRO A 369 -55.45 33.18 -0.87
C PRO A 369 -55.09 34.57 -1.45
N GLU A 370 -53.91 34.66 -2.07
CA GLU A 370 -53.36 35.80 -2.83
C GLU A 370 -53.88 35.88 -4.28
N GLU A 371 -53.94 37.10 -4.85
CA GLU A 371 -53.85 37.35 -6.29
C GLU A 371 -53.40 38.81 -6.60
N PRO A 372 -52.64 39.07 -7.70
CA PRO A 372 -52.26 40.42 -8.17
C PRO A 372 -53.06 40.83 -9.46
N PRO A 373 -52.79 41.95 -10.18
CA PRO A 373 -53.78 43.00 -10.39
C PRO A 373 -54.44 43.09 -11.80
N THR A 374 -55.49 43.92 -11.84
CA THR A 374 -56.44 44.34 -12.90
C THR A 374 -55.85 45.21 -14.04
N PRO A 375 -56.59 45.82 -15.04
CA PRO A 375 -58.06 45.81 -15.32
C PRO A 375 -58.55 45.85 -16.81
N LYS A 376 -59.89 45.75 -17.00
CA LYS A 376 -60.80 46.22 -18.11
C LYS A 376 -60.81 45.39 -19.42
N LYS A 377 -61.92 45.18 -20.16
CA LYS A 377 -63.33 45.63 -20.16
C LYS A 377 -64.11 44.67 -21.10
N GLY A 378 -65.35 44.30 -20.77
CA GLY A 378 -66.22 43.48 -21.63
C GLY A 378 -67.16 44.30 -22.53
N GLY A 379 -67.66 43.64 -23.58
CA GLY A 379 -68.77 44.09 -24.44
C GLY A 379 -69.44 42.89 -25.10
N GLU A 380 -70.73 42.68 -24.82
CA GLU A 380 -71.59 41.59 -25.30
C GLU A 380 -72.03 41.76 -26.77
N ARG A 381 -72.38 40.66 -27.47
CA ARG A 381 -73.72 40.39 -28.06
C ARG A 381 -73.74 39.25 -29.12
N ARG A 382 -74.61 38.26 -28.83
CA ARG A 382 -75.52 37.39 -29.65
C ARG A 382 -75.12 36.70 -31.00
N PRO A 383 -75.74 35.52 -31.32
CA PRO A 383 -75.41 34.58 -32.44
C PRO A 383 -76.50 34.63 -33.56
N PRO A 384 -76.72 33.63 -34.48
CA PRO A 384 -75.97 32.48 -35.07
C PRO A 384 -75.89 32.63 -36.64
N PRO A 385 -75.72 31.62 -37.57
CA PRO A 385 -76.52 30.38 -37.78
C PRO A 385 -75.69 29.12 -38.16
N ARG A 386 -76.38 27.99 -38.42
CA ARG A 386 -75.84 26.62 -38.62
C ARG A 386 -76.19 26.06 -40.01
N ALA A 387 -75.35 25.11 -40.47
CA ALA A 387 -75.50 24.09 -41.53
C ALA A 387 -74.95 24.43 -42.94
N PRO A 388 -74.54 23.45 -43.80
CA PRO A 388 -74.68 21.98 -43.71
C PRO A 388 -73.39 21.12 -43.93
N ARG A 389 -73.51 19.80 -43.70
CA ARG A 389 -72.52 18.70 -43.91
C ARG A 389 -72.35 18.34 -45.42
N PRO A 390 -71.36 17.53 -45.86
CA PRO A 390 -71.49 16.04 -45.85
C PRO A 390 -70.17 15.20 -45.75
N GLU A 391 -70.35 13.90 -45.45
CA GLU A 391 -69.54 12.69 -45.85
C GLU A 391 -68.05 12.60 -45.43
N GLU A 392 -67.41 11.48 -45.08
CA GLU A 392 -67.67 10.03 -45.17
C GLU A 392 -66.58 9.30 -44.34
N THR A 393 -66.94 8.13 -43.77
CA THR A 393 -66.08 7.02 -43.26
C THR A 393 -65.09 7.19 -42.06
N PRO A 394 -64.97 6.18 -41.16
CA PRO A 394 -64.32 6.30 -39.85
C PRO A 394 -62.83 5.88 -39.85
N PRO A 395 -61.93 6.58 -39.14
CA PRO A 395 -60.61 6.05 -38.82
C PRO A 395 -60.50 5.50 -37.38
N ALA A 396 -59.55 4.59 -37.23
CA ALA A 396 -59.15 3.78 -36.08
C ALA A 396 -58.87 4.57 -34.76
N PRO A 397 -58.88 3.89 -33.59
CA PRO A 397 -58.73 4.53 -32.28
C PRO A 397 -57.36 5.21 -32.05
N PRO A 398 -57.28 6.24 -31.18
CA PRO A 398 -56.08 7.04 -31.01
C PRO A 398 -54.95 6.31 -30.24
N ALA A 399 -53.72 6.60 -30.65
CA ALA A 399 -52.48 6.02 -30.17
C ALA A 399 -52.11 6.41 -28.72
N ALA A 400 -51.44 5.48 -28.06
CA ALA A 400 -50.83 5.59 -26.73
C ALA A 400 -49.71 6.66 -26.67
N PRO A 401 -49.39 7.21 -25.47
CA PRO A 401 -48.35 8.21 -25.30
C PRO A 401 -46.95 7.68 -25.65
N PRO A 402 -46.01 8.55 -26.08
CA PRO A 402 -44.71 8.11 -26.56
C PRO A 402 -43.85 7.55 -25.42
N ALA A 403 -43.25 6.40 -25.69
CA ALA A 403 -42.27 5.75 -24.80
C ALA A 403 -41.01 6.62 -24.64
N PRO A 404 -40.33 6.54 -23.48
CA PRO A 404 -39.06 7.24 -23.27
C PRO A 404 -38.02 6.75 -24.27
N ALA A 405 -37.25 7.70 -24.82
CA ALA A 405 -36.18 7.42 -25.78
C ALA A 405 -35.16 6.41 -25.18
N PRO A 406 -34.63 5.49 -26.00
CA PRO A 406 -33.61 4.56 -25.53
C PRO A 406 -32.39 5.35 -25.04
N PRO A 407 -31.71 4.90 -23.95
CA PRO A 407 -30.48 5.53 -23.52
C PRO A 407 -29.49 5.51 -24.68
N GLY A 408 -28.90 6.67 -24.98
CA GLY A 408 -27.86 6.79 -25.98
C GLY A 408 -26.72 5.79 -25.70
N PRO A 409 -25.95 5.42 -26.73
CA PRO A 409 -24.84 4.49 -26.55
C PRO A 409 -23.92 4.98 -25.43
N PRO A 410 -23.41 4.09 -24.56
CA PRO A 410 -22.47 4.48 -23.52
C PRO A 410 -21.29 5.22 -24.15
N PRO A 411 -20.75 6.26 -23.48
CA PRO A 411 -19.58 6.97 -23.98
C PRO A 411 -18.49 5.94 -24.30
N ALA A 412 -17.90 6.07 -25.49
CA ALA A 412 -16.81 5.20 -25.93
C ALA A 412 -15.76 5.12 -24.81
N PRO A 413 -15.23 3.91 -24.52
CA PRO A 413 -14.23 3.75 -23.47
C PRO A 413 -13.06 4.72 -23.75
N PRO A 414 -12.52 5.37 -22.71
CA PRO A 414 -11.40 6.29 -22.89
C PRO A 414 -10.26 5.53 -23.57
N ALA A 415 -9.68 6.13 -24.60
CA ALA A 415 -8.67 5.50 -25.47
C ALA A 415 -7.28 5.30 -24.79
N GLY A 416 -7.20 5.40 -23.46
CA GLY A 416 -5.96 5.34 -22.69
C GLY A 416 -6.20 4.90 -21.24
N PRO A 417 -5.13 4.71 -20.44
CA PRO A 417 -5.22 4.18 -19.09
C PRO A 417 -6.09 5.06 -18.19
N VAL A 418 -6.87 4.40 -17.34
CA VAL A 418 -7.73 5.06 -16.35
C VAL A 418 -7.12 4.87 -14.97
N LEU A 419 -6.76 5.96 -14.31
CA LEU A 419 -6.21 5.95 -12.95
C LEU A 419 -7.16 6.67 -11.99
N ARG A 420 -7.50 6.03 -10.88
CA ARG A 420 -8.31 6.60 -9.80
C ARG A 420 -7.41 6.90 -8.60
N PHE A 421 -7.37 8.15 -8.17
CA PHE A 421 -6.58 8.54 -7.01
C PHE A 421 -7.29 8.25 -5.69
N ARG A 422 -6.54 7.73 -4.73
CA ARG A 422 -6.97 7.47 -3.35
C ARG A 422 -6.59 8.58 -2.40
N SER A 423 -5.45 9.24 -2.59
CA SER A 423 -5.03 10.35 -1.73
C SER A 423 -5.70 11.68 -2.08
N GLN A 424 -5.88 12.55 -1.08
CA GLN A 424 -6.35 13.93 -1.24
C GLN A 424 -5.34 14.78 -2.00
N LYS A 425 -4.04 14.58 -1.75
CA LYS A 425 -2.96 15.34 -2.41
C LYS A 425 -2.97 15.12 -3.93
N MET A 426 -2.99 13.86 -4.38
CA MET A 426 -2.98 13.56 -5.82
C MET A 426 -4.30 13.98 -6.51
N ARG A 427 -5.45 13.84 -5.82
CA ARG A 427 -6.72 14.39 -6.32
C ARG A 427 -6.64 15.90 -6.55
N GLY A 428 -6.06 16.65 -5.61
CA GLY A 428 -5.86 18.09 -5.74
C GLY A 428 -4.87 18.50 -6.84
N MET A 429 -3.96 17.61 -7.23
CA MET A 429 -2.98 17.85 -8.30
C MET A 429 -3.43 17.38 -9.69
N LYS A 430 -4.59 16.71 -9.81
CA LYS A 430 -5.07 16.08 -11.05
C LYS A 430 -4.88 16.94 -12.31
N GLU A 431 -5.32 18.20 -12.28
CA GLU A 431 -5.23 19.10 -13.44
C GLU A 431 -3.79 19.54 -13.72
N LEU A 432 -2.96 19.69 -12.68
CA LEU A 432 -1.54 20.05 -12.79
C LEU A 432 -0.73 18.94 -13.45
N LEU A 433 -1.08 17.68 -13.20
CA LEU A 433 -0.38 16.49 -13.70
C LEU A 433 -0.59 16.28 -15.22
N ARG A 434 -1.70 16.76 -15.77
CA ARG A 434 -2.05 16.66 -17.22
C ARG A 434 -1.70 17.92 -18.02
N ALA A 435 -1.36 19.03 -17.36
CA ALA A 435 -1.06 20.29 -18.02
C ALA A 435 0.14 20.14 -18.98
N ALA A 436 0.08 20.74 -20.18
CA ALA A 436 1.15 20.63 -21.18
C ALA A 436 2.53 21.06 -20.63
N LYS A 437 2.55 22.09 -19.78
CA LYS A 437 3.73 22.52 -19.02
C LYS A 437 3.54 22.23 -17.53
N VAL A 438 4.52 21.54 -16.93
CA VAL A 438 4.52 21.21 -15.50
C VAL A 438 4.69 22.49 -14.68
N ASN A 439 3.70 22.80 -13.82
CA ASN A 439 3.78 23.92 -12.89
C ASN A 439 4.48 23.48 -11.60
N SER A 440 5.81 23.57 -11.61
CA SER A 440 6.67 23.11 -10.51
C SER A 440 6.29 23.72 -9.15
N SER A 441 6.00 25.02 -9.10
CA SER A 441 5.67 25.70 -7.85
C SER A 441 4.35 25.22 -7.25
N ALA A 442 3.32 25.04 -8.08
CA ALA A 442 2.01 24.55 -7.63
C ALA A 442 2.07 23.09 -7.15
N ILE A 443 2.82 22.23 -7.87
CA ILE A 443 3.00 20.82 -7.47
C ILE A 443 3.77 20.74 -6.15
N LYS A 444 4.86 21.51 -6.00
CA LYS A 444 5.61 21.55 -4.74
C LYS A 444 4.72 21.98 -3.58
N LEU A 445 3.96 23.07 -3.76
CA LEU A 445 3.04 23.56 -2.75
C LEU A 445 2.01 22.50 -2.33
N GLN A 446 1.36 21.85 -3.30
CA GLN A 446 0.31 20.87 -3.02
C GLN A 446 0.85 19.57 -2.42
N LEU A 447 2.02 19.09 -2.86
CA LEU A 447 2.65 17.89 -2.33
C LEU A 447 3.15 18.08 -0.90
N THR A 448 3.71 19.25 -0.57
CA THR A 448 4.23 19.53 0.78
C THR A 448 3.22 20.19 1.70
N ALA A 449 2.02 20.52 1.22
CA ALA A 449 0.95 21.02 2.06
C ALA A 449 0.63 19.94 3.11
N GLN A 450 0.96 20.20 4.37
CA GLN A 450 0.39 19.43 5.47
C GLN A 450 -1.11 19.69 5.43
N SER A 451 -1.91 18.62 5.27
CA SER A 451 -3.37 18.76 5.32
C SER A 451 -3.73 19.41 6.66
N GLN A 452 -4.15 20.68 6.66
CA GLN A 452 -4.79 21.30 7.82
C GLN A 452 -6.21 20.75 8.00
N VAL A 453 -6.36 19.43 8.09
CA VAL A 453 -7.68 18.76 8.12
C VAL A 453 -7.72 17.64 9.16
N GLN A 454 -7.34 17.98 10.39
CA GLN A 454 -8.17 17.60 11.53
C GLN A 454 -8.74 18.92 12.08
N PRO A 455 -10.07 19.13 12.08
CA PRO A 455 -10.60 20.20 12.90
C PRO A 455 -10.14 19.91 14.33
N ARG A 456 -9.38 20.84 14.92
CA ARG A 456 -9.04 20.79 16.33
C ARG A 456 -10.33 20.51 17.08
N ARG A 457 -10.46 19.34 17.71
CA ARG A 457 -11.49 19.15 18.74
C ARG A 457 -11.34 20.33 19.69
N PRO A 458 -12.42 21.09 19.98
CA PRO A 458 -12.32 22.17 20.93
C PRO A 458 -11.73 21.62 22.22
N ARG A 459 -10.68 22.27 22.75
CA ARG A 459 -10.14 21.97 24.08
C ARG A 459 -11.32 21.95 25.05
N ALA A 460 -11.57 20.80 25.68
CA ALA A 460 -12.45 20.75 26.83
C ALA A 460 -11.87 21.68 27.91
N PRO A 461 -12.71 22.48 28.59
CA PRO A 461 -12.25 23.33 29.67
C PRO A 461 -11.68 22.47 30.81
N PRO A 462 -10.69 22.98 31.57
CA PRO A 462 -10.09 22.24 32.66
C PRO A 462 -11.13 22.05 33.77
N GLY A 463 -11.59 20.82 33.99
CA GLY A 463 -12.52 20.56 35.10
C GLY A 463 -13.40 19.31 35.07
N ALA A 464 -13.23 18.38 34.14
CA ALA A 464 -14.00 17.13 34.16
C ALA A 464 -13.09 15.91 34.32
N TYR A 465 -12.85 15.53 35.58
CA TYR A 465 -12.31 14.22 35.93
C TYR A 465 -13.39 13.14 35.69
N PRO A 466 -13.04 11.97 35.14
CA PRO A 466 -13.81 10.77 35.39
C PRO A 466 -12.90 9.69 36.01
N LEU A 467 -13.05 9.49 37.31
CA LEU A 467 -12.63 8.28 38.03
C LEU A 467 -13.61 8.13 39.22
N PRO A 468 -13.77 6.95 39.86
CA PRO A 468 -13.24 5.61 39.55
C PRO A 468 -14.23 4.44 39.84
N PHE A 469 -13.87 3.23 39.36
CA PHE A 469 -13.91 1.95 40.10
C PHE A 469 -15.25 1.46 40.71
N LEU A 470 -15.91 0.52 40.01
CA LEU A 470 -17.01 -0.30 40.55
C LEU A 470 -16.52 -1.25 41.66
N LYS A 471 -16.93 -1.01 42.91
CA LYS A 471 -16.94 -2.02 43.98
C LYS A 471 -18.25 -2.83 43.92
N ARG A 472 -18.15 -4.15 44.00
CA ARG A 472 -19.27 -5.11 44.12
C ARG A 472 -20.12 -4.83 45.37
N PRO A 473 -21.45 -5.07 45.35
CA PRO A 473 -22.30 -4.95 46.53
C PRO A 473 -22.30 -6.25 47.37
N ARG A 474 -22.19 -6.08 48.70
CA ARG A 474 -22.54 -7.11 49.69
C ARG A 474 -24.06 -7.19 49.82
N LYS A 475 -24.63 -8.40 49.80
CA LYS A 475 -25.97 -8.69 50.31
C LYS A 475 -25.90 -8.83 51.83
N GLY A 476 -26.80 -8.16 52.53
CA GLY A 476 -27.07 -8.38 53.95
C GLY A 476 -28.31 -9.26 54.13
N SER A 477 -28.20 -10.25 55.00
CA SER A 477 -29.19 -10.70 55.99
C SER A 477 -28.39 -11.44 57.06
#